data_AF-A0AAV4K5T1-F1
#
_entry.id   AF-A0AAV4K5T1-F1
#
_cell.length_a   1.000
_cell.length_b   1.000
_cell.length_c   1.000
_cell.angle_alpha   90.00
_cell.angle_beta   90.00
_cell.angle_gamma   90.00
#
_symmetry.space_group_name_H-M   'P 1'
#
loop_
_entity.id
_entity.type
_entity.pdbx_description
1 polymer ?
#
loop_
_entity_poly.entity_id
_entity_poly.type
_entity_poly.pdbx_seq_one_letter_code
_entity_poly.pdbx_strand_id
1 'polypeptide(L)'
;MNPQDILTAFNAAYTKDPRDGLTITHDTEDGKLRIQVRHVDVGGDVHGFDVVAQPTEAEGKSAEQVGRDVAEVVARELAYAQLPAQDENGDFRRIVV
;
A
#
# COMPACT_ATOMS: atom_id res chain seq x y z
N MET A 1 15.55 -0.32 10.80
CA MET A 1 14.78 -1.43 10.16
C MET A 1 14.91 -1.33 8.65
N ASN A 2 15.04 -2.44 7.92
CA ASN A 2 15.26 -2.45 6.46
C ASN A 2 13.93 -2.50 5.67
N PRO A 3 13.65 -1.57 4.74
CA PRO A 3 12.45 -1.59 3.90
C PRO A 3 12.25 -2.85 3.07
N GLN A 4 13.34 -3.50 2.65
CA GLN A 4 13.27 -4.77 1.91
C GLN A 4 12.69 -5.90 2.77
N ASP A 5 13.04 -5.97 4.06
CA ASP A 5 12.49 -6.98 4.97
C ASP A 5 10.99 -6.75 5.21
N ILE A 6 10.57 -5.48 5.28
CA ILE A 6 9.15 -5.11 5.38
C ILE A 6 8.41 -5.53 4.10
N LEU A 7 9.00 -5.30 2.92
CA LEU A 7 8.43 -5.72 1.64
C LEU A 7 8.28 -7.24 1.56
N THR A 8 9.27 -8.01 2.00
CA THR A 8 9.18 -9.47 2.09
C THR A 8 8.03 -9.90 2.99
N ALA A 9 7.90 -9.28 4.17
CA ALA A 9 6.80 -9.56 5.09
C ALA A 9 5.43 -9.17 4.52
N PHE A 10 5.34 -8.01 3.85
CA PHE A 10 4.14 -7.58 3.13
C PHE A 10 3.74 -8.61 2.07
N ASN A 11 4.66 -9.04 1.21
CA ASN A 11 4.38 -10.01 0.15
C ASN A 11 3.94 -11.37 0.70
N ALA A 12 4.45 -11.76 1.87
CA ALA A 12 4.04 -13.01 2.55
C ALA A 12 2.65 -12.89 3.19
N ALA A 13 2.27 -11.72 3.69
CA ALA A 13 0.99 -11.47 4.35
C ALA A 13 -0.13 -11.08 3.38
N TYR A 14 0.20 -10.41 2.27
CA TYR A 14 -0.77 -9.91 1.32
C TYR A 14 -1.33 -11.03 0.45
N THR A 15 -2.66 -11.15 0.47
CA THR A 15 -3.38 -12.04 -0.45
C THR A 15 -3.91 -11.20 -1.61
N LYS A 16 -3.52 -11.57 -2.83
CA LYS A 16 -3.91 -10.84 -4.03
C LYS A 16 -5.45 -10.75 -4.15
N ASP A 17 -5.96 -9.53 -4.18
CA ASP A 17 -7.37 -9.27 -4.45
C ASP A 17 -7.73 -9.66 -5.91
N PRO A 18 -8.85 -10.37 -6.14
CA PRO A 18 -9.23 -10.89 -7.45
C PRO A 18 -9.87 -9.85 -8.38
N ARG A 19 -10.04 -8.59 -7.96
CA ARG A 19 -10.62 -7.52 -8.81
C ARG A 19 -9.81 -7.33 -10.09
N ASP A 20 -10.51 -7.33 -11.22
CA ASP A 20 -9.94 -6.97 -12.51
C ASP A 20 -9.51 -5.50 -12.53
N GLY A 21 -8.47 -5.16 -13.30
CA GLY A 21 -7.95 -3.80 -13.38
C GLY A 21 -7.15 -3.32 -12.16
N LEU A 22 -7.02 -4.16 -11.11
CA LEU A 22 -6.20 -3.86 -9.94
C LEU A 22 -4.72 -4.16 -10.18
N THR A 23 -3.88 -3.15 -9.97
CA THR A 23 -2.42 -3.22 -10.01
C THR A 23 -1.87 -2.76 -8.66
N ILE A 24 -0.93 -3.53 -8.12
CA ILE A 24 -0.19 -3.16 -6.92
C ILE A 24 1.29 -3.15 -7.25
N THR A 25 1.92 -2.00 -7.09
CA THR A 25 3.36 -1.82 -7.21
C THR A 25 3.97 -1.44 -5.88
N HIS A 26 5.27 -1.64 -5.73
CA HIS A 26 6.00 -1.28 -4.53
C HIS A 26 7.28 -0.54 -4.90
N ASP A 27 7.71 0.33 -4.01
CA ASP A 27 8.95 1.07 -4.09
C ASP A 27 9.60 1.15 -2.70
N THR A 28 10.93 1.08 -2.65
CA THR A 28 11.70 1.17 -1.40
C THR A 28 12.73 2.30 -1.45
N GLU A 29 12.30 3.54 -1.69
CA GLU A 29 13.15 4.72 -1.64
C GLU A 29 13.19 5.39 -0.25
N ASP A 30 14.27 6.14 0.02
CA ASP A 30 14.47 6.98 1.22
C ASP A 30 14.26 6.27 2.57
N GLY A 31 14.57 4.97 2.64
CA GLY A 31 14.38 4.20 3.87
C GLY A 31 12.92 3.93 4.22
N LYS A 32 12.01 4.08 3.26
CA LYS A 32 10.58 3.82 3.40
C LYS A 32 10.19 2.69 2.46
N LEU A 33 9.07 2.05 2.76
CA LEU A 33 8.36 1.19 1.82
C LEU A 33 7.10 1.93 1.39
N ARG A 34 6.90 2.09 0.08
CA ARG A 34 5.65 2.60 -0.50
C ARG A 34 4.98 1.47 -1.28
N ILE A 35 3.75 1.15 -0.93
CA ILE A 35 2.86 0.28 -1.72
C ILE A 35 1.86 1.17 -2.43
N GLN A 36 1.79 1.07 -3.75
CA GLN A 36 0.88 1.83 -4.58
C GLN A 36 -0.21 0.90 -5.10
N VAL A 37 -1.45 1.22 -4.76
CA VAL A 37 -2.63 0.46 -5.20
C VAL A 37 -3.35 1.27 -6.24
N ARG A 38 -3.54 0.73 -7.44
CA ARG A 38 -4.20 1.38 -8.57
C ARG A 38 -5.24 0.46 -9.16
N HIS A 39 -6.43 0.99 -9.40
CA HIS A 39 -7.52 0.29 -10.05
C HIS A 39 -8.01 1.16 -11.20
N VAL A 40 -7.95 0.60 -12.41
CA VAL A 40 -8.51 1.23 -13.61
C VAL A 40 -9.93 0.71 -13.76
N ASP A 41 -10.91 1.60 -13.71
CA ASP A 41 -12.30 1.20 -13.90
C ASP A 41 -12.65 1.00 -15.38
N VAL A 42 -13.91 0.63 -15.65
CA VAL A 42 -14.41 0.41 -17.02
C VAL A 42 -14.50 1.70 -17.84
N GLY A 43 -14.53 2.86 -17.19
CA GLY A 43 -14.51 4.19 -17.82
C GLY A 43 -13.10 4.66 -18.19
N GLY A 44 -12.06 3.98 -17.67
CA GLY A 44 -10.66 4.35 -17.85
C GLY A 44 -10.13 5.28 -16.75
N ASP A 45 -10.94 5.58 -15.74
CA ASP A 45 -10.54 6.42 -14.62
C ASP A 45 -9.68 5.61 -13.64
N VAL A 46 -8.62 6.25 -13.12
CA VAL A 46 -7.67 5.62 -12.20
C VAL A 46 -8.01 6.00 -10.76
N HIS A 47 -8.36 5.01 -9.97
CA HIS A 47 -8.62 5.14 -8.54
C HIS A 47 -7.58 4.40 -7.74
N GLY A 48 -7.29 4.83 -6.52
CA GLY A 48 -6.27 4.18 -5.72
C GLY A 48 -5.78 4.97 -4.53
N PHE A 49 -4.78 4.41 -3.87
CA PHE A 49 -4.15 4.99 -2.69
C PHE A 49 -2.72 4.47 -2.58
N ASP A 50 -1.93 5.17 -1.76
CA ASP A 50 -0.57 4.78 -1.41
C ASP A 50 -0.52 4.45 0.08
N VAL A 51 0.12 3.33 0.43
CA VAL A 51 0.46 2.99 1.81
C VAL A 51 1.96 3.14 1.98
N VAL A 52 2.38 3.98 2.92
CA VAL A 52 3.80 4.27 3.19
C VAL A 52 4.14 3.77 4.59
N ALA A 53 4.98 2.75 4.66
CA ALA A 53 5.63 2.38 5.91
C ALA A 53 6.95 3.13 6.04
N GLN A 54 7.04 3.96 7.08
CA GLN A 54 8.28 4.63 7.46
C GLN A 54 8.69 4.12 8.83
N PRO A 55 9.43 3.01 8.91
CA PRO A 55 9.81 2.45 10.20
C PRO A 55 10.71 3.43 10.94
N THR A 56 10.26 3.91 12.09
CA THR A 56 11.15 4.64 13.00
C THR A 56 11.83 3.67 13.96
N GLU A 57 13.12 3.87 14.25
CA GLU A 57 13.86 3.00 15.18
C GLU A 57 13.27 3.02 16.60
N ALA A 58 12.47 4.03 16.93
CA ALA A 58 11.84 4.21 18.23
C ALA A 58 10.57 3.35 18.46
N GLU A 59 9.96 2.80 17.41
CA GLU A 59 8.65 2.14 17.52
C GLU A 59 8.71 0.69 18.02
N GLY A 60 9.89 0.08 18.12
CA GLY A 60 10.07 -1.28 18.65
C GLY A 60 9.35 -2.38 17.86
N LYS A 61 8.73 -2.06 16.72
CA LYS A 61 8.11 -3.03 15.80
C LYS A 61 9.19 -3.80 15.06
N SER A 62 8.91 -5.04 14.70
CA SER A 62 9.72 -5.80 13.75
C SER A 62 9.28 -5.54 12.31
N ALA A 63 10.13 -5.83 11.33
CA ALA A 63 9.77 -5.74 9.91
C ALA A 63 8.54 -6.61 9.55
N GLU A 64 8.41 -7.77 10.21
CA GLU A 64 7.25 -8.67 10.05
C GLU A 64 5.94 -8.09 10.57
N GLN A 65 6.01 -7.29 11.65
CA GLN A 65 4.84 -6.59 12.18
C GLN A 65 4.44 -5.46 11.23
N VAL A 66 5.40 -4.61 10.82
CA VAL A 66 5.13 -3.51 9.90
C VAL A 66 4.60 -4.03 8.56
N GLY A 67 5.18 -5.10 8.01
CA GLY A 67 4.72 -5.69 6.74
C GLY A 67 3.29 -6.23 6.82
N ARG A 68 2.90 -6.83 7.96
CA ARG A 68 1.51 -7.23 8.22
C ARG A 68 0.58 -6.04 8.37
N ASP A 69 0.98 -5.01 9.11
CA ASP A 69 0.19 -3.79 9.29
C ASP A 69 -0.11 -3.16 7.92
N VAL A 70 0.90 -3.06 7.04
CA VAL A 70 0.74 -2.56 5.66
C VAL A 70 -0.22 -3.44 4.87
N ALA A 71 -0.08 -4.77 4.92
CA ALA A 71 -0.96 -5.69 4.19
C ALA A 71 -2.42 -5.60 4.68
N GLU A 72 -2.63 -5.46 5.99
CA GLU A 72 -3.96 -5.28 6.59
C GLU A 72 -4.59 -3.95 6.15
N VAL A 73 -3.82 -2.86 6.14
CA VAL A 73 -4.29 -1.58 5.64
C VAL A 73 -4.67 -1.67 4.16
N VAL A 74 -3.83 -2.28 3.31
CA VAL A 74 -4.15 -2.49 1.90
C VAL A 74 -5.45 -3.29 1.73
N ALA A 75 -5.58 -4.42 2.45
CA ALA A 75 -6.78 -5.26 2.37
C ALA A 75 -8.04 -4.53 2.87
N ARG A 76 -7.92 -3.77 3.96
CA ARG A 76 -9.03 -2.97 4.51
C ARG A 76 -9.47 -1.88 3.54
N GLU A 77 -8.53 -1.15 2.95
CA GLU A 77 -8.88 -0.09 2.00
C GLU A 77 -9.45 -0.68 0.70
N LEU A 78 -8.96 -1.83 0.23
CA LEU A 78 -9.56 -2.56 -0.87
C LEU A 78 -10.96 -3.08 -0.54
N ALA A 79 -11.25 -3.44 0.70
CA ALA A 79 -12.58 -3.89 1.10
C ALA A 79 -13.65 -2.80 0.97
N TYR A 80 -13.28 -1.52 0.90
CA TYR A 80 -14.23 -0.47 0.58
C TYR A 80 -14.77 -0.61 -0.84
N ALA A 81 -16.06 -0.29 -0.99
CA ALA A 81 -16.80 -0.44 -2.25
C ALA A 81 -16.24 0.44 -3.38
N GLN A 82 -15.70 1.62 -3.05
CA GLN A 82 -15.14 2.55 -4.02
C GLN A 82 -13.78 3.05 -3.54
N LEU A 83 -12.78 2.91 -4.41
CA LEU A 83 -11.45 3.44 -4.17
C LEU A 83 -11.42 4.95 -4.43
N PRO A 84 -10.63 5.72 -3.67
CA PRO A 84 -10.57 7.16 -3.84
C PRO A 84 -10.01 7.54 -5.21
N ALA A 85 -10.57 8.58 -5.82
CA ALA A 85 -10.02 9.19 -7.02
C ALA A 85 -8.74 9.98 -6.68
N GLN A 86 -8.01 10.39 -7.72
CA GLN A 86 -6.96 11.40 -7.57
C GLN A 86 -7.54 12.73 -7.07
N ASP A 87 -6.74 13.48 -6.33
CA ASP A 87 -7.10 14.84 -5.93
C ASP A 87 -6.92 15.86 -7.09
N GLU A 88 -7.16 17.13 -6.80
CA GLU A 88 -7.06 18.23 -7.78
C GLU A 88 -5.65 18.41 -8.36
N ASN A 89 -4.61 17.86 -7.72
CA ASN A 89 -3.22 17.90 -8.18
C ASN A 89 -2.81 16.62 -8.93
N GLY A 90 -3.70 15.63 -9.01
CA GLY A 90 -3.40 14.30 -9.57
C GLY A 90 -2.75 13.35 -8.56
N ASP A 91 -2.71 13.70 -7.28
CA ASP A 91 -2.13 12.86 -6.23
C ASP A 91 -3.14 11.84 -5.71
N PHE A 92 -2.64 10.66 -5.33
CA PHE A 92 -3.44 9.62 -4.69
C PHE A 92 -3.42 9.79 -3.17
N ARG A 93 -4.52 9.39 -2.52
CA ARG A 93 -4.61 9.39 -1.05
C ARG A 93 -3.45 8.59 -0.45
N ARG A 94 -2.71 9.20 0.48
CA ARG A 94 -1.59 8.57 1.18
C ARG A 94 -1.96 8.17 2.61
N ILE A 95 -1.61 6.95 2.99
CA ILE A 95 -1.80 6.37 4.32
C ILE A 95 -0.43 6.01 4.88
N VAL A 96 -0.09 6.52 6.06
CA VAL A 96 1.20 6.24 6.71
C VAL A 96 0.99 5.20 7.81
N VAL A 97 1.86 4.20 7.86
CA VAL A 97 1.84 3.06 8.81
C VAL A 97 3.13 3.01 9.62
#